data_AF-A0A5E4QUK7-F1
#
_entry.id   AF-A0A5E4QUK7-F1
#
_cell.length_a   1.000
_cell.length_b   1.000
_cell.length_c   1.000
_cell.angle_alpha   90.00
_cell.angle_beta   90.00
_cell.angle_gamma   90.00
#
_symmetry.space_group_name_H-M   'P 1'
#
loop_
_entity.id
_entity.type
_entity.pdbx_description
1 polymer ?
#
loop_
_entity_poly.entity_id
_entity_poly.type
_entity_poly.pdbx_seq_one_letter_code
_entity_poly.pdbx_strand_id
1 'polypeptide(L)'
;MLNSFFNWLSNEEPPTKVLEVRSENYISRPIHYRDDSMLLYGPKASSDKRNPKDKYYEIILQKPFTESLHQMYSLYRCENKEESEERFIVFKEKIPVYVRITKDCTVPSLQKLCDILGKNKSWTIAHMVAYFGQSELLNHPDIQKHINDIAIQSGNVRMVQSLISMNCSLDIIDREGNSVYHYAAASNKEIVNAIASKSLNSLNIFNKQGYTPLHMACLANAPDCVRALLLAGADA
;
A
#
# COMPACT_ATOMS: atom_id res chain seq x y z
N MET A 1 -46.58 19.28 7.24
CA MET A 1 -45.98 20.62 7.03
C MET A 1 -45.09 20.93 8.21
N LEU A 2 -43.87 21.43 7.92
CA LEU A 2 -43.00 22.19 8.81
C LEU A 2 -42.54 21.51 10.10
N ASN A 3 -41.41 20.79 10.02
CA ASN A 3 -40.27 21.00 10.92
C ASN A 3 -39.05 20.17 10.46
N SER A 4 -38.34 20.71 9.48
CA SER A 4 -36.97 20.26 9.12
C SER A 4 -36.17 21.42 8.51
N PHE A 5 -36.53 22.67 8.84
CA PHE A 5 -36.08 23.87 8.13
C PHE A 5 -34.91 24.61 8.80
N PHE A 6 -34.25 24.05 9.80
CA PHE A 6 -33.08 24.67 10.41
C PHE A 6 -32.01 23.64 10.77
N ASN A 7 -31.11 23.40 9.81
CA ASN A 7 -29.71 23.05 10.07
C ASN A 7 -28.82 23.76 9.03
N TRP A 8 -29.04 25.07 8.90
CA TRP A 8 -28.22 25.98 8.10
C TRP A 8 -27.14 26.59 8.99
N LEU A 9 -26.10 25.79 9.23
CA LEU A 9 -24.74 26.27 9.45
C LEU A 9 -23.86 25.41 8.55
N SER A 10 -23.10 26.07 7.69
CA SER A 10 -22.12 25.51 6.76
C SER A 10 -20.99 24.79 7.49
N ASN A 11 -21.26 23.64 8.09
CA ASN A 11 -20.21 22.70 8.48
C ASN A 11 -19.90 21.83 7.27
N GLU A 12 -19.12 22.38 6.34
CA GLU A 12 -18.42 21.52 5.39
C GLU A 12 -17.55 20.56 6.18
N GLU A 13 -17.81 19.26 6.02
CA GLU A 13 -16.98 18.24 6.63
C GLU A 13 -15.54 18.37 6.12
N PRO A 14 -14.52 18.16 6.98
CA PRO A 14 -13.13 18.26 6.58
C PRO A 14 -12.84 17.46 5.31
N PRO A 15 -11.97 17.93 4.39
CA PRO A 15 -11.69 17.26 3.12
C PRO A 15 -11.20 15.81 3.28
N THR A 16 -10.61 15.48 4.44
CA THR A 16 -10.07 14.16 4.78
C THR A 16 -11.06 13.25 5.52
N LYS A 17 -12.25 13.73 5.89
CA LYS A 17 -13.24 12.91 6.60
C LYS A 17 -13.87 11.89 5.66
N VAL A 18 -13.84 10.62 5.99
CA VAL A 18 -14.51 9.59 5.19
C VAL A 18 -16.01 9.68 5.40
N LEU A 19 -16.77 9.69 4.30
CA LEU A 19 -18.24 9.83 4.32
C LEU A 19 -18.88 8.71 3.50
N GLU A 20 -19.96 8.12 3.99
CA GLU A 20 -20.83 7.30 3.14
C GLU A 20 -21.65 8.23 2.22
N VAL A 21 -21.69 7.89 0.93
CA VAL A 21 -22.30 8.70 -0.11
C VAL A 21 -23.15 7.84 -1.04
N ARG A 22 -24.09 8.48 -1.73
CA ARG A 22 -25.00 7.80 -2.67
C ARG A 22 -24.57 8.00 -4.11
N SER A 23 -24.87 7.01 -4.95
CA SER A 23 -24.52 7.01 -6.37
C SER A 23 -25.12 8.19 -7.15
N GLU A 24 -26.33 8.61 -6.77
CA GLU A 24 -27.07 9.70 -7.42
C GLU A 24 -26.31 11.04 -7.40
N ASN A 25 -25.46 11.26 -6.39
CA ASN A 25 -24.67 12.48 -6.26
C ASN A 25 -23.62 12.65 -7.36
N TYR A 26 -23.31 11.58 -8.10
CA TYR A 26 -22.20 11.54 -9.06
C TYR A 26 -22.64 11.41 -10.52
N ILE A 27 -23.94 11.25 -10.80
CA ILE A 27 -24.49 11.02 -12.16
C ILE A 27 -24.04 12.10 -13.16
N SER A 28 -23.94 13.36 -12.71
CA SER A 28 -23.62 14.51 -13.55
C SER A 28 -22.16 14.98 -13.45
N ARG A 29 -21.31 14.24 -12.74
CA ARG A 29 -19.91 14.62 -12.52
C ARG A 29 -18.99 13.90 -13.52
N PRO A 30 -18.02 14.61 -14.11
CA PRO A 30 -17.06 13.97 -15.00
C PRO A 30 -16.17 13.00 -14.22
N ILE A 31 -15.87 11.84 -14.81
CA ILE A 31 -14.90 10.89 -14.27
C ILE A 31 -13.53 11.24 -14.87
N HIS A 32 -12.56 11.58 -14.01
CA HIS A 32 -11.18 11.86 -14.43
C HIS A 32 -10.35 10.58 -14.49
N TYR A 33 -10.46 9.72 -13.48
CA TYR A 33 -9.82 8.40 -13.46
C TYR A 33 -10.77 7.34 -12.91
N ARG A 34 -10.57 6.12 -13.37
CA ARG A 34 -11.26 4.93 -12.89
C ARG A 34 -10.26 3.79 -12.79
N ASP A 35 -10.24 3.13 -11.64
CA ASP A 35 -9.41 1.98 -11.35
C ASP A 35 -10.22 0.98 -10.52
N ASP A 36 -10.78 -0.02 -11.20
CA ASP A 36 -11.65 -1.05 -10.61
C ASP A 36 -12.77 -0.46 -9.71
N SER A 37 -12.60 -0.55 -8.38
CA SER A 37 -13.52 -0.07 -7.34
C SER A 37 -13.30 1.39 -6.92
N MET A 38 -12.30 2.08 -7.46
CA MET A 38 -12.00 3.48 -7.15
C MET A 38 -12.22 4.42 -8.34
N LEU A 39 -12.78 5.59 -8.07
CA LEU A 39 -13.01 6.65 -9.05
C LEU A 39 -12.53 8.00 -8.53
N LEU A 40 -11.94 8.80 -9.42
CA LEU A 40 -11.72 10.23 -9.18
C LEU A 40 -12.74 11.01 -10.01
N TYR A 41 -13.71 11.63 -9.34
CA TYR A 41 -14.64 12.55 -9.98
C TYR A 41 -14.08 13.97 -10.00
N GLY A 42 -14.32 14.67 -11.10
CA GLY A 42 -14.03 16.10 -11.21
C GLY A 42 -15.15 16.98 -10.65
N PRO A 43 -14.91 18.29 -10.59
CA PRO A 43 -15.94 19.27 -10.26
C PRO A 43 -17.08 19.25 -11.28
N LYS A 44 -18.27 19.65 -10.86
CA LYS A 44 -19.43 19.73 -11.74
C LYS A 44 -19.29 20.95 -12.65
N ALA A 45 -19.53 20.76 -13.95
CA ALA A 45 -19.31 21.79 -14.97
C ALA A 45 -20.31 22.97 -14.95
N SER A 46 -21.36 22.95 -14.12
CA SER A 46 -22.47 23.92 -14.23
C SER A 46 -22.13 25.31 -13.70
N SER A 47 -22.58 26.34 -14.42
CA SER A 47 -22.53 27.77 -14.07
C SER A 47 -23.28 28.15 -12.78
N ASP A 48 -24.15 27.27 -12.29
CA ASP A 48 -25.00 27.50 -11.12
C ASP A 48 -24.35 26.87 -9.88
N LYS A 49 -23.45 27.61 -9.22
CA LYS A 49 -22.71 27.21 -8.00
C LYS A 49 -23.62 27.11 -6.76
N ARG A 50 -24.81 26.52 -6.88
CA ARG A 50 -25.79 26.41 -5.78
C ARG A 50 -25.30 25.51 -4.65
N ASN A 51 -24.52 24.48 -4.99
CA ASN A 51 -23.93 23.57 -4.02
C ASN A 51 -22.42 23.85 -3.89
N PRO A 52 -21.94 24.32 -2.73
CA PRO A 52 -20.53 24.66 -2.56
C PRO A 52 -19.60 23.44 -2.70
N LYS A 53 -20.13 22.20 -2.63
CA LYS A 53 -19.36 20.96 -2.84
C LYS A 53 -19.02 20.67 -4.31
N ASP A 54 -19.69 21.32 -5.25
CA ASP A 54 -19.55 21.02 -6.69
C ASP A 54 -18.18 21.45 -7.27
N LYS A 55 -17.39 22.21 -6.50
CA LYS A 55 -16.04 22.67 -6.87
C LYS A 55 -14.92 21.65 -6.63
N TYR A 56 -15.18 20.58 -5.87
CA TYR A 56 -14.14 19.64 -5.48
C TYR A 56 -13.93 18.55 -6.54
N TYR A 57 -12.69 18.11 -6.69
CA TYR A 57 -12.36 16.75 -7.06
C TYR A 57 -12.64 15.82 -5.88
N GLU A 58 -13.12 14.61 -6.14
CA GLU A 58 -13.55 13.70 -5.08
C GLU A 58 -13.17 12.25 -5.39
N ILE A 59 -12.42 11.64 -4.46
CA ILE A 59 -11.99 10.25 -4.53
C ILE A 59 -13.05 9.36 -3.89
N ILE A 60 -13.63 8.47 -4.69
CA ILE A 60 -14.69 7.56 -4.29
C ILE A 60 -14.19 6.11 -4.31
N LEU A 61 -14.47 5.39 -3.22
CA LEU A 61 -14.38 3.94 -3.17
C LEU A 61 -15.79 3.35 -3.24
N GLN A 62 -16.04 2.52 -4.24
CA GLN A 62 -17.21 1.65 -4.30
C GLN A 62 -16.89 0.39 -3.51
N LYS A 63 -17.75 0.02 -2.56
CA LYS A 63 -17.48 -1.14 -1.69
C LYS A 63 -17.26 -2.39 -2.55
N PRO A 64 -16.06 -3.00 -2.50
CA PRO A 64 -15.83 -4.25 -3.20
C PRO A 64 -16.49 -5.38 -2.38
N PHE A 65 -17.13 -6.35 -3.04
CA PHE A 65 -17.70 -7.58 -2.44
C PHE A 65 -19.12 -7.54 -1.81
N THR A 66 -20.07 -6.73 -2.29
CA THR A 66 -21.48 -6.87 -1.86
C THR A 66 -22.44 -7.23 -3.00
N GLU A 67 -23.38 -8.14 -2.72
CA GLU A 67 -24.56 -8.40 -3.57
C GLU A 67 -25.52 -7.21 -3.61
N SER A 68 -25.46 -6.31 -2.61
CA SER A 68 -26.18 -5.04 -2.62
C SER A 68 -25.35 -3.96 -3.33
N LEU A 69 -25.94 -3.38 -4.37
CA LEU A 69 -25.23 -2.73 -5.47
C LEU A 69 -24.65 -1.31 -5.21
N HIS A 70 -24.74 -0.68 -4.03
CA HIS A 70 -24.58 0.79 -3.99
C HIS A 70 -23.95 1.43 -2.75
N GLN A 71 -23.09 0.74 -1.99
CA GLN A 71 -22.33 1.43 -0.94
C GLN A 71 -21.09 2.12 -1.52
N MET A 72 -21.05 3.45 -1.40
CA MET A 72 -19.92 4.27 -1.84
C MET A 72 -19.39 5.10 -0.68
N TYR A 73 -18.08 5.29 -0.66
CA TYR A 73 -17.39 6.08 0.35
C TYR A 73 -16.59 7.20 -0.31
N SER A 74 -16.84 8.43 0.11
CA SER A 74 -16.00 9.58 -0.23
C SER A 74 -14.81 9.60 0.70
N LEU A 75 -13.62 9.32 0.14
CA LEU A 75 -12.38 9.17 0.88
C LEU A 75 -11.62 10.48 1.04
N TYR A 76 -11.71 11.37 0.03
CA TYR A 76 -10.97 12.62 0.01
C TYR A 76 -11.58 13.61 -0.98
N ARG A 77 -11.55 14.90 -0.65
CA ARG A 77 -12.07 16.01 -1.46
C ARG A 77 -11.04 17.14 -1.54
N CYS A 78 -10.77 17.68 -2.73
CA CYS A 78 -9.86 18.82 -2.90
C CYS A 78 -10.17 19.63 -4.16
N GLU A 79 -9.94 20.94 -4.15
CA GLU A 79 -10.10 21.80 -5.34
C GLU A 79 -8.92 21.68 -6.31
N ASN A 80 -7.73 21.36 -5.79
CA ASN A 80 -6.54 21.18 -6.61
C ASN A 80 -6.56 19.82 -7.31
N LYS A 81 -6.37 19.85 -8.64
CA LYS A 81 -6.40 18.67 -9.50
C LYS A 81 -5.18 17.79 -9.24
N GLU A 82 -4.00 18.37 -9.26
CA GLU A 82 -2.73 17.65 -9.14
C GLU A 82 -2.63 16.91 -7.79
N GLU A 83 -3.02 17.55 -6.69
CA GLU A 83 -3.06 16.96 -5.36
C GLU A 83 -4.05 15.79 -5.29
N SER A 84 -5.21 15.95 -5.93
CA SER A 84 -6.23 14.92 -6.03
C SER A 84 -5.73 13.70 -6.82
N GLU A 85 -5.00 13.93 -7.90
CA GLU A 85 -4.39 12.89 -8.73
C GLU A 85 -3.28 12.14 -7.97
N GLU A 86 -2.36 12.84 -7.31
CA GLU A 86 -1.33 12.22 -6.48
C GLU A 86 -1.93 11.33 -5.38
N ARG A 87 -2.96 11.84 -4.69
CA ARG A 87 -3.62 11.09 -3.62
C ARG A 87 -4.42 9.91 -4.15
N PHE A 88 -5.03 10.04 -5.33
CA PHE A 88 -5.72 8.94 -6.01
C PHE A 88 -4.75 7.80 -6.35
N ILE A 89 -3.55 8.11 -6.85
CA ILE A 89 -2.52 7.10 -7.14
C ILE A 89 -2.13 6.33 -5.87
N VAL A 90 -1.90 7.04 -4.75
CA VAL A 90 -1.58 6.38 -3.47
C VAL A 90 -2.71 5.48 -3.00
N PHE A 91 -3.96 5.94 -3.10
CA PHE A 91 -5.11 5.19 -2.57
C PHE A 91 -5.48 3.98 -3.43
N LYS A 92 -5.51 4.13 -4.77
CA LYS A 92 -5.95 3.06 -5.69
C LYS A 92 -5.10 1.79 -5.58
N GLU A 93 -3.81 1.93 -5.30
CA GLU A 93 -2.89 0.80 -5.18
C GLU A 93 -3.02 0.03 -3.86
N LYS A 94 -3.59 0.67 -2.82
CA LYS A 94 -3.47 0.18 -1.43
C LYS A 94 -4.83 -0.11 -0.78
N ILE A 95 -5.78 0.82 -0.87
CA ILE A 95 -7.05 0.71 -0.14
C ILE A 95 -7.90 -0.46 -0.65
N PRO A 96 -8.14 -0.64 -1.97
CA PRO A 96 -8.96 -1.76 -2.46
C PRO A 96 -8.37 -3.12 -2.08
N VAL A 97 -7.05 -3.27 -2.16
CA VAL A 97 -6.35 -4.51 -1.81
C VAL A 97 -6.45 -4.78 -0.31
N TYR A 98 -6.21 -3.77 0.54
CA TYR A 98 -6.35 -3.91 1.98
C TYR A 98 -7.77 -4.35 2.36
N VAL A 99 -8.80 -3.65 1.87
CA VAL A 99 -10.22 -3.97 2.11
C VAL A 99 -10.57 -5.38 1.62
N ARG A 100 -10.04 -5.80 0.47
CA ARG A 100 -10.26 -7.16 -0.06
C ARG A 100 -9.73 -8.24 0.86
N ILE A 101 -8.59 -8.01 1.50
CA ILE A 101 -7.90 -8.99 2.34
C ILE A 101 -8.49 -9.03 3.73
N THR A 102 -8.72 -7.86 4.35
CA THR A 102 -9.29 -7.77 5.71
C THR A 102 -10.79 -8.01 5.75
N LYS A 103 -11.48 -7.86 4.61
CA LYS A 103 -12.94 -7.81 4.50
C LYS A 103 -13.58 -6.71 5.37
N ASP A 104 -12.80 -5.72 5.79
CA ASP A 104 -13.26 -4.56 6.56
C ASP A 104 -13.36 -3.32 5.65
N CYS A 105 -14.58 -2.81 5.49
CA CYS A 105 -14.91 -1.63 4.70
C CYS A 105 -15.84 -0.68 5.47
N THR A 106 -15.60 -0.51 6.77
CA THR A 106 -16.37 0.43 7.59
C THR A 106 -15.80 1.85 7.52
N VAL A 107 -16.63 2.88 7.74
CA VAL A 107 -16.17 4.29 7.75
C VAL A 107 -15.02 4.53 8.74
N PRO A 108 -15.05 4.02 9.99
CA PRO A 108 -13.92 4.22 10.92
C PRO A 108 -12.63 3.56 10.43
N SER A 109 -12.71 2.37 9.84
CA SER A 109 -11.53 1.68 9.30
C SER A 109 -10.97 2.41 8.08
N LEU A 110 -11.83 2.81 7.14
CA LEU A 110 -11.43 3.63 5.99
C LEU A 110 -10.84 4.98 6.41
N GLN A 111 -11.36 5.62 7.46
CA GLN A 111 -10.80 6.86 8.00
C GLN A 111 -9.36 6.66 8.45
N LYS A 112 -9.12 5.63 9.29
CA LYS A 112 -7.76 5.31 9.77
C LYS A 112 -6.81 5.03 8.61
N LEU A 113 -7.28 4.32 7.57
CA LEU A 113 -6.50 4.03 6.35
C LEU A 113 -6.15 5.31 5.58
N CYS A 114 -7.12 6.21 5.37
CA CYS A 114 -6.89 7.46 4.65
C CYS A 114 -5.93 8.37 5.44
N ASP A 115 -6.08 8.46 6.76
CA ASP A 115 -5.22 9.28 7.62
C ASP A 115 -3.76 8.81 7.59
N ILE A 116 -3.54 7.49 7.67
CA ILE A 116 -2.18 6.93 7.70
C ILE A 116 -1.50 7.05 6.34
N LEU A 117 -2.22 6.80 5.24
CA LEU A 117 -1.71 6.95 3.87
C LEU A 117 -1.47 8.41 3.49
N GLY A 118 -2.27 9.34 4.04
CA GLY A 118 -2.06 10.77 3.89
C GLY A 118 -0.73 11.24 4.49
N LYS A 119 -0.33 10.67 5.63
CA LYS A 119 0.95 10.95 6.30
C LYS A 119 2.12 10.16 5.71
N ASN A 120 1.85 8.95 5.22
CA ASN A 120 2.87 8.01 4.78
C ASN A 120 2.62 7.51 3.36
N LYS A 121 2.81 8.38 2.36
CA LYS A 121 2.54 8.06 0.95
C LYS A 121 3.30 6.82 0.44
N SER A 122 4.49 6.55 0.98
CA SER A 122 5.36 5.41 0.60
C SER A 122 5.04 4.10 1.32
N TRP A 123 4.10 4.08 2.27
CA TRP A 123 3.77 2.84 2.99
C TRP A 123 3.14 1.80 2.08
N THR A 124 3.54 0.55 2.30
CA THR A 124 3.01 -0.63 1.62
C THR A 124 1.86 -1.22 2.43
N ILE A 125 1.11 -2.15 1.83
CA ILE A 125 0.05 -2.89 2.52
C ILE A 125 0.60 -3.61 3.76
N ALA A 126 1.83 -4.12 3.71
CA ALA A 126 2.48 -4.76 4.84
C ALA A 126 2.71 -3.81 6.03
N HIS A 127 3.11 -2.56 5.76
CA HIS A 127 3.21 -1.53 6.81
C HIS A 127 1.85 -1.28 7.47
N MET A 128 0.78 -1.19 6.65
CA MET A 128 -0.58 -0.95 7.15
C MET A 128 -1.04 -2.09 8.05
N VAL A 129 -0.89 -3.33 7.59
CA VAL A 129 -1.24 -4.55 8.34
C VAL A 129 -0.48 -4.63 9.65
N ALA A 130 0.84 -4.41 9.63
CA ALA A 130 1.66 -4.39 10.85
C ALA A 130 1.22 -3.27 11.81
N TYR A 131 0.95 -2.07 11.29
CA TYR A 131 0.51 -0.91 12.09
C TYR A 131 -0.84 -1.14 12.77
N PHE A 132 -1.77 -1.82 12.09
CA PHE A 132 -3.08 -2.17 12.67
C PHE A 132 -3.04 -3.43 13.55
N GLY A 133 -1.85 -4.03 13.75
CA GLY A 133 -1.69 -5.21 14.59
C GLY A 133 -2.24 -6.51 13.98
N GLN A 134 -2.41 -6.55 12.66
CA GLN A 134 -2.97 -7.69 11.91
C GLN A 134 -1.86 -8.57 11.30
N SER A 135 -0.76 -8.76 12.02
CA SER A 135 0.46 -9.40 11.50
C SER A 135 0.23 -10.81 10.92
N GLU A 136 -0.84 -11.49 11.32
CA GLU A 136 -1.29 -12.76 10.74
C GLU A 136 -1.57 -12.67 9.23
N LEU A 137 -1.99 -11.51 8.73
CA LEU A 137 -2.29 -11.30 7.31
C LEU A 137 -1.04 -11.15 6.45
N LEU A 138 0.15 -10.94 7.04
CA LEU A 138 1.38 -10.74 6.28
C LEU A 138 1.73 -11.94 5.41
N ASN A 139 1.29 -13.14 5.78
CA ASN A 139 1.48 -14.37 5.00
C ASN A 139 0.38 -14.61 3.95
N HIS A 140 -0.62 -13.73 3.85
CA HIS A 140 -1.68 -13.83 2.84
C HIS A 140 -1.08 -13.71 1.42
N PRO A 141 -1.46 -14.56 0.45
CA PRO A 141 -0.85 -14.60 -0.89
C PRO A 141 -0.82 -13.24 -1.61
N ASP A 142 -1.91 -12.46 -1.54
CA ASP A 142 -1.97 -11.13 -2.15
C ASP A 142 -0.99 -10.13 -1.49
N ILE A 143 -0.78 -10.21 -0.16
CA ILE A 143 0.17 -9.33 0.54
C ILE A 143 1.59 -9.75 0.19
N GLN A 144 1.87 -11.05 0.21
CA GLN A 144 3.16 -11.61 -0.20
C GLN A 144 3.49 -11.23 -1.65
N LYS A 145 2.54 -11.34 -2.58
CA LYS A 145 2.74 -10.89 -3.96
C LYS A 145 3.13 -9.41 -4.03
N HIS A 146 2.43 -8.54 -3.31
CA HIS A 146 2.72 -7.10 -3.32
C HIS A 146 4.06 -6.77 -2.66
N ILE A 147 4.40 -7.47 -1.57
CA ILE A 147 5.73 -7.42 -0.94
C ILE A 147 6.80 -7.81 -1.97
N ASN A 148 6.59 -8.91 -2.70
CA ASN A 148 7.54 -9.42 -3.68
C ASN A 148 7.73 -8.44 -4.83
N ASP A 149 6.65 -7.89 -5.40
CA ASP A 149 6.75 -6.92 -6.50
C ASP A 149 7.58 -5.69 -6.10
N ILE A 150 7.41 -5.18 -4.87
CA ILE A 150 8.19 -4.06 -4.35
C ILE A 150 9.64 -4.47 -4.07
N ALA A 151 9.86 -5.69 -3.58
CA ALA A 151 11.19 -6.24 -3.39
C ALA A 151 11.99 -6.28 -4.69
N ILE A 152 11.35 -6.78 -5.74
CA ILE A 152 11.92 -6.92 -7.09
C ILE A 152 12.24 -5.56 -7.69
N GLN A 153 11.33 -4.60 -7.60
CA GLN A 153 11.51 -3.29 -8.24
C GLN A 153 12.56 -2.42 -7.55
N SER A 154 12.72 -2.57 -6.24
CA SER A 154 13.59 -1.68 -5.47
C SER A 154 15.06 -2.10 -5.51
N GLY A 155 15.36 -3.39 -5.72
CA GLY A 155 16.73 -3.94 -5.70
C GLY A 155 17.53 -3.54 -4.45
N ASN A 156 16.83 -3.17 -3.37
CA ASN A 156 17.36 -2.25 -2.37
C ASN A 156 17.48 -2.89 -0.99
N VAL A 157 18.63 -2.67 -0.39
CA VAL A 157 18.97 -2.85 1.02
C VAL A 157 17.88 -2.32 1.97
N ARG A 158 17.29 -1.16 1.64
CA ARG A 158 16.21 -0.54 2.44
C ARG A 158 14.95 -1.39 2.49
N MET A 159 14.64 -2.10 1.42
CA MET A 159 13.46 -2.95 1.35
C MET A 159 13.63 -4.18 2.24
N VAL A 160 14.80 -4.81 2.22
CA VAL A 160 15.13 -5.91 3.15
C VAL A 160 14.99 -5.46 4.62
N GLN A 161 15.47 -4.27 4.97
CA GLN A 161 15.29 -3.71 6.31
C GLN A 161 13.82 -3.54 6.69
N SER A 162 12.98 -3.04 5.78
CA SER A 162 11.54 -2.94 5.97
C SER A 162 10.87 -4.31 6.13
N LEU A 163 11.23 -5.32 5.32
CA LEU A 163 10.65 -6.66 5.45
C LEU A 163 11.00 -7.32 6.78
N ILE A 164 12.25 -7.15 7.23
CA ILE A 164 12.70 -7.63 8.53
C ILE A 164 11.87 -6.97 9.65
N SER A 165 11.65 -5.66 9.60
CA SER A 165 10.90 -4.97 10.67
C SER A 165 9.42 -5.36 10.74
N MET A 166 8.82 -5.78 9.61
CA MET A 166 7.42 -6.18 9.56
C MET A 166 7.15 -7.63 9.96
N ASN A 167 8.17 -8.46 10.20
CA ASN A 167 7.98 -9.88 10.49
C ASN A 167 7.27 -10.67 9.38
N CYS A 168 7.44 -10.23 8.13
CA CYS A 168 7.00 -10.94 6.94
C CYS A 168 7.86 -12.20 6.71
N SER A 169 7.33 -13.15 5.95
CA SER A 169 8.18 -14.19 5.33
C SER A 169 9.30 -13.54 4.50
N LEU A 170 10.51 -14.07 4.63
CA LEU A 170 11.70 -13.65 3.89
C LEU A 170 12.02 -14.59 2.73
N ASP A 171 11.14 -15.55 2.44
CA ASP A 171 11.32 -16.61 1.43
C ASP A 171 10.96 -16.12 0.02
N ILE A 172 11.44 -14.94 -0.31
CA ILE A 172 11.05 -14.19 -1.50
C ILE A 172 12.21 -14.22 -2.48
N ILE A 173 11.90 -14.47 -3.76
CA ILE A 173 12.86 -14.40 -4.86
C ILE A 173 12.37 -13.44 -5.95
N ASP A 174 13.30 -12.76 -6.60
CA ASP A 174 13.00 -11.89 -7.74
C ASP A 174 12.89 -12.64 -9.08
N ARG A 175 12.65 -11.89 -10.16
CA ARG A 175 12.61 -12.47 -11.51
C ARG A 175 13.95 -13.03 -11.98
N GLU A 176 15.06 -12.62 -11.37
CA GLU A 176 16.40 -13.16 -11.61
C GLU A 176 16.75 -14.30 -10.65
N GLY A 177 15.83 -14.72 -9.78
CA GLY A 177 16.06 -15.76 -8.77
C GLY A 177 16.86 -15.30 -7.55
N ASN A 178 17.12 -14.00 -7.39
CA ASN A 178 17.78 -13.46 -6.21
C ASN A 178 16.83 -13.45 -5.01
N SER A 179 17.25 -14.10 -3.92
CA SER A 179 16.62 -13.96 -2.60
C SER A 179 17.06 -12.69 -1.86
N VAL A 180 16.40 -12.40 -0.73
CA VAL A 180 16.84 -11.38 0.23
C VAL A 180 18.31 -11.53 0.64
N TYR A 181 18.83 -12.77 0.68
CA TYR A 181 20.23 -13.04 1.00
C TYR A 181 21.19 -12.58 -0.11
N HIS A 182 20.81 -12.70 -1.39
CA HIS A 182 21.63 -12.19 -2.51
C HIS A 182 21.80 -10.67 -2.42
N TYR A 183 20.72 -9.96 -2.11
CA TYR A 183 20.75 -8.52 -1.93
C TYR A 183 21.53 -8.11 -0.67
N ALA A 184 21.35 -8.83 0.44
CA ALA A 184 22.07 -8.56 1.67
C ALA A 184 23.58 -8.79 1.52
N ALA A 185 23.97 -9.84 0.80
CA ALA A 185 25.35 -10.21 0.52
C ALA A 185 26.16 -9.09 -0.14
N ALA A 186 25.53 -8.32 -1.04
CA ALA A 186 26.13 -7.18 -1.72
C ALA A 186 26.02 -5.85 -0.93
N SER A 187 25.60 -5.89 0.34
CA SER A 187 25.32 -4.70 1.17
C SER A 187 26.19 -4.62 2.44
N ASN A 188 25.61 -4.75 3.63
CA ASN A 188 26.31 -4.79 4.91
C ASN A 188 25.93 -6.03 5.75
N LYS A 189 26.82 -6.40 6.68
CA LYS A 189 26.69 -7.60 7.51
C LYS A 189 25.53 -7.54 8.50
N GLU A 190 25.14 -6.34 8.94
CA GLU A 190 24.06 -6.15 9.91
C GLU A 190 22.74 -6.67 9.34
N ILE A 191 22.51 -6.48 8.04
CA ILE A 191 21.32 -6.99 7.36
C ILE A 191 21.40 -8.50 7.21
N VAL A 192 22.55 -9.05 6.84
CA VAL A 192 22.75 -10.52 6.79
C VAL A 192 22.41 -11.14 8.13
N ASN A 193 22.94 -10.60 9.23
CA ASN A 193 22.68 -11.08 10.58
C ASN A 193 21.20 -10.96 10.97
N ALA A 194 20.56 -9.85 10.58
CA ALA A 194 19.14 -9.63 10.86
C ALA A 194 18.23 -10.60 10.10
N ILE A 195 18.54 -10.93 8.83
CA ILE A 195 17.84 -11.98 8.09
C ILE A 195 18.07 -13.35 8.75
N ALA A 196 19.34 -13.69 9.05
CA ALA A 196 19.72 -14.99 9.64
C ALA A 196 19.08 -15.23 11.01
N SER A 197 18.84 -14.18 11.79
CA SER A 197 18.11 -14.27 13.06
C SER A 197 16.62 -14.64 12.90
N LYS A 198 16.06 -14.47 11.70
CA LYS A 198 14.63 -14.70 11.41
C LYS A 198 14.38 -15.93 10.54
N SER A 199 15.22 -16.13 9.52
CA SER A 199 15.07 -17.22 8.57
C SER A 199 16.42 -17.59 7.98
N LEU A 200 16.76 -18.88 7.99
CA LEU A 200 17.91 -19.43 7.26
C LEU A 200 17.50 -19.97 5.89
N ASN A 201 16.22 -19.85 5.53
CA ASN A 201 15.73 -20.28 4.24
C ASN A 201 16.39 -19.44 3.14
N SER A 202 16.68 -20.06 2.00
CA SER A 202 17.28 -19.37 0.85
C SER A 202 18.70 -18.83 1.06
N LEU A 203 19.43 -19.31 2.08
CA LEU A 203 20.83 -18.94 2.34
C LEU A 203 21.78 -19.44 1.23
N ASN A 204 21.47 -20.59 0.63
CA ASN A 204 22.31 -21.26 -0.39
C ASN A 204 21.60 -21.45 -1.74
N ILE A 205 20.50 -20.74 -1.99
CA ILE A 205 19.81 -20.89 -3.29
C ILE A 205 20.62 -20.24 -4.42
N PHE A 206 20.48 -20.79 -5.61
CA PHE A 206 21.09 -20.24 -6.82
C PHE A 206 20.13 -19.27 -7.52
N ASN A 207 20.63 -18.09 -7.90
CA ASN A 207 19.95 -17.23 -8.85
C ASN A 207 20.09 -17.77 -10.29
N LYS A 208 19.46 -17.09 -11.27
CA LYS A 208 19.49 -17.50 -12.69
C LYS A 208 20.88 -17.46 -13.31
N GLN A 209 21.80 -16.70 -12.73
CA GLN A 209 23.20 -16.61 -13.12
C GLN A 209 24.05 -17.73 -12.49
N GLY A 210 23.45 -18.59 -11.66
CA GLY A 210 24.15 -19.68 -10.98
C GLY A 210 24.97 -19.23 -9.77
N TYR A 211 24.69 -18.04 -9.23
CA TYR A 211 25.35 -17.54 -8.02
C TYR A 211 24.49 -17.78 -6.79
N THR A 212 25.15 -18.10 -5.68
CA THR A 212 24.55 -18.10 -4.34
C THR A 212 24.75 -16.73 -3.69
N PRO A 213 24.08 -16.43 -2.56
CA PRO A 213 24.40 -15.24 -1.77
C PRO A 213 25.89 -15.14 -1.39
N LEU A 214 26.55 -16.26 -1.10
CA LEU A 214 27.98 -16.26 -0.80
C LEU A 214 28.82 -15.84 -2.01
N HIS A 215 28.48 -16.32 -3.21
CA HIS A 215 29.11 -15.87 -4.47
C HIS A 215 28.93 -14.35 -4.67
N MET A 216 27.74 -13.83 -4.42
CA MET A 216 27.46 -12.39 -4.53
C MET A 216 28.31 -11.54 -3.56
N ALA A 217 28.49 -11.99 -2.31
CA ALA A 217 29.34 -11.28 -1.35
C ALA A 217 30.81 -11.24 -1.79
N CYS A 218 31.30 -12.32 -2.40
CA CYS A 218 32.64 -12.38 -2.99
C CYS A 218 32.77 -11.43 -4.18
N LEU A 219 31.81 -11.42 -5.11
CA LEU A 219 31.79 -10.53 -6.28
C LEU A 219 31.73 -9.04 -5.87
N ALA A 220 31.01 -8.74 -4.78
CA ALA A 220 30.90 -7.39 -4.22
C ALA A 220 32.12 -6.95 -3.39
N ASN A 221 33.13 -7.80 -3.21
CA ASN A 221 34.29 -7.56 -2.34
C ASN A 221 33.88 -7.17 -0.90
N ALA A 222 32.90 -7.88 -0.33
CA ALA A 222 32.31 -7.60 0.97
C ALA A 222 32.73 -8.65 2.03
N PRO A 223 33.97 -8.62 2.56
CA PRO A 223 34.50 -9.68 3.44
C PRO A 223 33.70 -9.82 4.76
N ASP A 224 33.11 -8.72 5.22
CA ASP A 224 32.24 -8.71 6.40
C ASP A 224 30.93 -9.47 6.17
N CYS A 225 30.34 -9.34 4.97
CA CYS A 225 29.17 -10.11 4.56
C CYS A 225 29.52 -11.58 4.33
N VAL A 226 30.66 -11.87 3.71
CA VAL A 226 31.17 -13.25 3.57
C VAL A 226 31.27 -13.92 4.95
N ARG A 227 31.90 -13.25 5.91
CA ARG A 227 32.03 -13.79 7.27
C ARG A 227 30.67 -14.00 7.94
N ALA A 228 29.74 -13.05 7.80
CA ALA A 228 28.41 -13.17 8.37
C ALA A 228 27.61 -14.33 7.75
N LEU A 229 27.66 -14.50 6.44
CA LEU A 229 27.01 -15.61 5.72
C LEU A 229 27.58 -16.96 6.17
N LEU A 230 28.91 -17.09 6.23
CA LEU A 230 29.56 -18.31 6.69
C LEU A 230 29.21 -18.64 8.15
N LEU A 231 29.16 -17.62 9.02
CA LEU A 231 28.72 -17.79 10.42
C LEU A 231 27.24 -18.21 10.53
N ALA A 232 26.41 -17.81 9.58
CA ALA A 232 25.01 -18.24 9.47
C ALA A 232 24.87 -19.66 8.89
N GLY A 233 25.97 -20.30 8.47
CA GLY A 233 25.98 -21.65 7.90
C GLY A 233 25.87 -21.68 6.37
N ALA A 234 26.18 -20.58 5.69
CA ALA A 234 26.21 -20.58 4.23
C ALA A 234 27.34 -21.46 3.71
N ASP A 235 27.06 -22.18 2.63
CA ASP A 235 28.04 -22.99 1.90
C ASP A 235 28.01 -22.68 0.40
N ALA A 236 28.93 -23.32 -0.33
CA ALA A 236 29.16 -23.11 -1.75
C ALA A 236 28.29 -24.03 -2.62
#